data_AF-A0A1M5DRP6-F1
#
_entry.id   AF-A0A1M5DRP6-F1
#
_cell.length_a   1.000
_cell.length_b   1.000
_cell.length_c   1.000
_cell.angle_alpha   90.00
_cell.angle_beta   90.00
_cell.angle_gamma   90.00
#
_symmetry.space_group_name_H-M   'P 1'
#
loop_
_entity.id
_entity.type
_entity.pdbx_description
1 polymer ?
#
loop_
_entity_poly.entity_id
_entity_poly.type
_entity_poly.pdbx_seq_one_letter_code
_entity_poly.pdbx_strand_id
1 'polypeptide(L)'
;MFDYFSYIDFHWFLTWIGSICGHILSLYSDDFKGTKPFLRKMFPDKKEAFYFRIDFILLPLIGSLLAFVLLEPMNLKTSLFSGLSWSGTLIAILKNKKTVDPQ
;
A
#
# COMPACT_ATOMS: atom_id res chain seq x y z
N MET A 1 6.15 -30.05 10.60
CA MET A 1 6.93 -29.87 9.36
C MET A 1 6.05 -29.32 8.23
N PHE A 2 4.90 -29.94 7.92
CA PHE A 2 3.92 -29.38 6.97
C PHE A 2 3.44 -27.96 7.33
N ASP A 3 3.13 -27.68 8.61
CA ASP A 3 2.69 -26.34 9.02
C ASP A 3 3.76 -25.26 8.90
N TYR A 4 5.04 -25.63 8.99
CA TYR A 4 6.15 -24.69 8.89
C TYR A 4 6.38 -24.25 7.44
N PHE A 5 6.25 -25.18 6.48
CA PHE A 5 6.27 -24.85 5.06
C PHE A 5 5.09 -23.96 4.67
N SER A 6 3.86 -24.31 5.09
CA SER A 6 2.67 -23.47 4.84
C SER A 6 2.78 -22.07 5.44
N TYR A 7 3.37 -21.94 6.63
CA TYR A 7 3.64 -20.65 7.26
C TYR A 7 4.62 -19.81 6.45
N ILE A 8 5.77 -20.40 6.07
CA ILE A 8 6.78 -19.74 5.25
C ILE A 8 6.17 -19.27 3.92
N ASP A 9 5.43 -20.12 3.22
CA ASP A 9 4.83 -19.79 1.92
C ASP A 9 3.86 -18.62 2.02
N PHE A 10 3.05 -18.57 3.09
CA PHE A 10 2.12 -17.47 3.33
C PHE A 10 2.84 -16.14 3.60
N HIS A 11 3.89 -16.14 4.42
CA HIS A 11 4.67 -14.93 4.71
C HIS A 11 5.44 -14.42 3.48
N TRP A 12 5.98 -15.32 2.66
CA TRP A 12 6.61 -14.96 1.40
C TRP A 12 5.61 -14.31 0.45
N PHE A 13 4.42 -14.90 0.32
CA PHE A 13 3.36 -14.37 -0.52
C PHE A 13 2.91 -12.97 -0.06
N LEU A 14 2.69 -12.77 1.25
CA LEU A 14 2.35 -11.44 1.79
C LEU A 14 3.47 -10.42 1.58
N THR A 15 4.72 -10.84 1.72
CA THR A 15 5.90 -9.97 1.50
C THR A 15 5.99 -9.56 0.02
N TRP A 16 5.75 -10.50 -0.89
CA TRP A 16 5.70 -10.24 -2.33
C TRP A 16 4.56 -9.28 -2.70
N ILE A 17 3.37 -9.47 -2.14
CA ILE A 17 2.26 -8.52 -2.29
C ILE A 17 2.64 -7.14 -1.76
N GLY A 18 3.26 -7.07 -0.57
CA GLY A 18 3.74 -5.82 0.01
C GLY A 18 4.73 -5.08 -0.90
N SER A 19 5.63 -5.82 -1.55
CA SER A 19 6.57 -5.27 -2.55
C SER A 19 5.84 -4.68 -3.76
N ILE A 20 4.85 -5.39 -4.29
CA ILE A 20 4.01 -4.90 -5.40
C ILE A 20 3.27 -3.63 -4.98
N CYS A 21 2.64 -3.62 -3.81
CA CYS A 21 1.94 -2.44 -3.28
C CYS A 21 2.89 -1.25 -3.16
N GLY A 22 4.11 -1.47 -2.64
CA GLY A 22 5.13 -0.43 -2.53
C GLY A 22 5.52 0.18 -3.87
N HIS A 23 5.64 -0.66 -4.90
CA HIS A 23 5.96 -0.23 -6.25
C HIS A 23 4.80 0.54 -6.90
N ILE A 24 3.56 0.02 -6.82
CA ILE A 24 2.37 0.65 -7.39
C ILE A 24 2.09 2.01 -6.74
N LEU A 25 2.20 2.08 -5.41
CA LEU A 25 1.99 3.33 -4.66
C LEU A 25 3.16 4.32 -4.79
N SER A 26 4.24 3.93 -5.47
CA SER A 26 5.47 4.71 -5.57
C SER A 26 5.98 5.18 -4.19
N LEU A 27 6.00 4.29 -3.18
CA LEU A 27 6.39 4.67 -1.81
C LEU A 27 7.84 5.18 -1.67
N TYR A 28 8.65 4.98 -2.71
CA TYR A 28 10.03 5.45 -2.80
C TYR A 28 10.16 6.89 -3.31
N SER A 29 9.07 7.53 -3.78
CA SER A 29 9.12 8.95 -4.12
C SER A 29 8.97 9.83 -2.89
N ASP A 30 9.55 11.04 -2.95
CA ASP A 30 9.55 11.97 -1.80
C ASP A 30 8.16 12.32 -1.27
N ASP A 31 7.15 12.27 -2.15
CA ASP A 31 5.75 12.39 -1.79
C ASP A 31 4.97 11.12 -2.14
N PHE A 32 4.02 10.77 -1.28
CA PHE A 32 3.01 9.77 -1.58
C PHE A 32 2.05 10.31 -2.66
N LYS A 33 2.16 9.77 -3.87
CA LYS A 33 1.40 10.23 -5.05
C LYS A 33 0.29 9.26 -5.48
N GLY A 34 -0.01 8.25 -4.67
CA GLY A 34 -0.98 7.20 -4.99
C GLY A 34 -0.53 6.34 -6.16
N THR A 35 -1.48 5.77 -6.90
CA THR A 35 -1.15 4.82 -7.99
C THR A 35 -0.90 5.51 -9.34
N LYS A 36 -1.28 6.79 -9.46
CA LYS A 36 -1.20 7.54 -10.73
C LYS A 36 0.20 7.58 -11.37
N PRO A 37 1.31 7.81 -10.64
CA PRO A 37 2.64 7.80 -11.26
C PRO A 37 2.99 6.45 -11.88
N PHE A 38 2.64 5.35 -11.20
CA PHE A 38 2.82 4.00 -11.72
C PHE A 38 1.96 3.77 -12.96
N LEU A 39 0.67 4.13 -12.89
CA LEU A 39 -0.26 3.97 -14.02
C LEU A 39 0.18 4.74 -15.27
N ARG A 40 0.71 5.96 -15.10
CA ARG A 40 1.25 6.75 -16.22
C ARG A 40 2.47 6.11 -16.88
N LYS A 41 3.31 5.41 -16.10
CA LYS A 41 4.45 4.66 -16.64
C LYS A 41 4.00 3.37 -17.34
N MET A 42 3.00 2.68 -16.79
CA MET A 42 2.52 1.41 -17.33
C MET A 42 1.64 1.57 -18.57
N PHE A 43 0.82 2.63 -18.61
CA PHE A 43 -0.08 2.93 -19.71
C PHE A 43 0.12 4.37 -20.18
N PRO A 44 1.20 4.65 -20.94
CA PRO A 44 1.40 5.98 -21.50
C PRO A 44 0.24 6.41 -22.41
N ASP A 45 0.09 7.73 -22.60
CA ASP A 45 -0.83 8.35 -23.56
C ASP A 45 -2.34 8.11 -23.32
N LYS A 46 -2.74 7.70 -22.11
CA LYS A 46 -4.16 7.67 -21.72
C LYS A 46 -4.64 9.04 -21.25
N LYS A 47 -5.96 9.24 -21.34
CA LYS A 47 -6.65 10.46 -20.86
C LYS A 47 -6.64 10.53 -19.33
N GLU A 48 -6.65 11.73 -18.76
CA GLU A 48 -6.72 11.95 -17.31
C GLU A 48 -7.87 11.18 -16.62
N ALA A 49 -9.03 11.12 -17.27
CA ALA A 49 -10.18 10.37 -16.77
C ALA A 49 -9.90 8.86 -16.62
N PHE A 50 -9.04 8.27 -17.46
CA PHE A 50 -8.64 6.88 -17.33
C PHE A 50 -7.84 6.67 -16.06
N TYR A 51 -6.81 7.48 -15.83
CA TYR A 51 -5.97 7.36 -14.63
C TYR A 51 -6.77 7.60 -13.36
N PHE A 52 -7.70 8.57 -13.36
CA PHE A 52 -8.59 8.80 -12.22
C PHE A 52 -9.46 7.58 -11.90
N ARG A 53 -10.09 6.96 -12.91
CA ARG A 53 -10.96 5.80 -12.71
C ARG A 53 -10.20 4.60 -12.17
N ILE A 54 -9.02 4.31 -12.73
CA ILE A 54 -8.21 3.19 -12.29
C ILE A 54 -7.64 3.45 -10.89
N ASP A 55 -7.15 4.66 -10.61
CA ASP A 55 -6.67 5.05 -9.28
C ASP A 55 -7.78 4.96 -8.22
N PHE A 56 -9.01 5.37 -8.56
CA PHE A 56 -10.18 5.25 -7.68
C PHE A 56 -10.51 3.80 -7.30
N ILE A 57 -10.15 2.83 -8.14
CA ILE A 57 -10.37 1.40 -7.87
C ILE A 57 -9.16 0.78 -7.15
N LEU A 58 -7.96 1.00 -7.68
CA LEU A 58 -6.73 0.40 -7.15
C LEU A 58 -6.35 0.94 -5.79
N LEU A 59 -6.47 2.25 -5.58
CA LEU A 59 -6.01 2.89 -4.36
C LEU A 59 -6.79 2.43 -3.13
N PRO A 60 -8.14 2.30 -3.13
CA PRO A 60 -8.87 1.71 -2.01
C PRO A 60 -8.62 0.22 -1.81
N LEU A 61 -8.42 -0.56 -2.87
CA LEU A 61 -8.11 -2.00 -2.74
C LEU A 61 -6.77 -2.21 -2.03
N ILE A 62 -5.73 -1.52 -2.51
CA ILE A 62 -4.40 -1.56 -1.89
C ILE A 62 -4.47 -0.95 -0.48
N GLY A 63 -5.16 0.18 -0.33
CA GLY A 63 -5.32 0.88 0.93
C GLY A 63 -6.01 0.02 1.99
N SER A 64 -7.08 -0.69 1.65
CA SER A 64 -7.78 -1.61 2.55
C SER A 64 -6.90 -2.79 2.96
N LEU A 65 -6.13 -3.34 2.03
CA LEU A 65 -5.18 -4.42 2.33
C LEU A 65 -4.11 -3.93 3.32
N LEU A 66 -3.51 -2.77 3.06
CA LEU A 66 -2.53 -2.17 3.94
C LEU A 66 -3.14 -1.80 5.30
N ALA A 67 -4.35 -1.24 5.33
CA ALA A 67 -5.09 -0.95 6.55
C ALA A 67 -5.23 -2.19 7.43
N PHE A 68 -5.62 -3.31 6.82
CA PHE A 68 -5.83 -4.56 7.54
C PHE A 68 -4.52 -5.09 8.14
N VAL A 69 -3.43 -5.07 7.37
CA VAL A 69 -2.12 -5.57 7.82
C VAL A 69 -1.44 -4.63 8.82
N LEU A 70 -1.59 -3.31 8.67
CA LEU A 70 -0.89 -2.32 9.52
C LEU A 70 -1.64 -2.00 10.82
N LEU A 71 -2.97 -2.03 10.80
CA LEU A 71 -3.80 -1.55 11.90
C LEU A 71 -4.61 -2.65 12.58
N GLU A 72 -4.60 -3.87 12.01
CA GLU A 72 -5.23 -5.08 12.57
C GLU A 72 -6.63 -4.83 13.15
N PRO A 73 -7.58 -4.30 12.35
CA PRO A 73 -8.90 -3.95 12.87
C PRO A 73 -9.68 -5.20 13.30
N MET A 74 -10.10 -5.24 14.57
CA MET A 74 -10.84 -6.38 15.14
C MET A 74 -12.37 -6.24 15.14
N ASN A 75 -12.93 -5.06 14.83
CA ASN A 75 -14.38 -4.83 14.86
C ASN A 75 -14.82 -3.81 13.81
N LEU A 76 -16.14 -3.64 13.66
CA LEU A 76 -16.74 -2.75 12.65
C LEU A 76 -16.21 -1.31 12.75
N LYS A 77 -16.14 -0.78 13.97
CA LYS A 77 -15.69 0.59 14.22
C LYS A 77 -14.22 0.75 13.83
N THR A 78 -13.35 -0.14 14.30
CA THR A 78 -11.91 -0.08 13.98
C THR A 78 -11.64 -0.34 12.51
N SER A 79 -12.46 -1.17 11.84
CA SER A 79 -12.36 -1.40 10.38
C SER A 79 -12.61 -0.14 9.58
N LEU A 80 -13.68 0.60 9.90
CA LEU A 80 -14.00 1.86 9.25
C LEU A 80 -12.87 2.89 9.44
N PHE A 81 -12.43 3.07 10.68
CA PHE A 81 -11.35 4.03 10.97
C PHE A 81 -10.03 3.64 10.31
N SER A 82 -9.70 2.34 10.25
CA SER A 82 -8.50 1.86 9.57
C SER A 82 -8.55 2.15 8.07
N GLY A 83 -9.71 1.98 7.45
CA GLY A 83 -9.92 2.34 6.04
C GLY A 83 -9.84 3.85 5.77
N LEU A 84 -10.09 4.70 6.76
CA LEU A 84 -9.96 6.16 6.62
C LEU A 84 -8.53 6.64 6.89
N SER A 85 -7.77 5.95 7.75
CA SER A 85 -6.47 6.40 8.24
C SER A 85 -5.25 5.73 7.60
N TRP A 86 -5.43 4.68 6.80
CA TRP A 86 -4.33 3.85 6.28
C TRP A 86 -3.21 4.65 5.60
N SER A 87 -3.54 5.66 4.80
CA SER A 87 -2.55 6.43 4.05
C SER A 87 -1.74 7.36 4.97
N GLY A 88 -2.40 7.93 5.98
CA GLY A 88 -1.75 8.71 7.03
C GLY A 88 -0.79 7.86 7.86
N THR A 89 -1.22 6.67 8.27
CA THR A 89 -0.38 5.68 8.97
C THR A 89 0.84 5.31 8.14
N LEU A 90 0.63 4.98 6.86
CA LEU A 90 1.71 4.62 5.93
C LEU A 90 2.74 5.76 5.79
N ILE A 91 2.27 6.99 5.59
CA ILE A 91 3.14 8.16 5.48
C ILE A 91 3.92 8.40 6.78
N ALA A 92 3.28 8.26 7.95
CA ALA A 92 3.94 8.42 9.24
C ALA A 92 5.08 7.39 9.43
N ILE A 93 4.84 6.12 9.07
CA ILE A 93 5.84 5.06 9.13
C ILE A 93 7.02 5.36 8.19
N LEU A 94 6.74 5.79 6.95
CA LEU A 94 7.78 6.08 5.96
C LEU A 94 8.62 7.31 6.36
N LYS A 95 8.01 8.35 6.93
CA LYS A 95 8.71 9.55 7.39
C LYS A 95 9.59 9.28 8.60
N ASN A 96 9.13 8.46 9.55
CA ASN A 96 9.95 8.07 10.70
C ASN A 96 11.23 7.30 10.31
N LYS A 97 11.26 6.61 9.17
CA LYS A 97 12.50 5.98 8.68
C LYS A 97 13.51 7.00 8.15
N LYS A 98 13.08 8.09 7.52
CA LYS A 98 13.97 9.12 6.97
C LYS A 98 14.70 9.94 8.06
N THR A 99 14.18 9.99 9.28
CA THR A 99 14.78 10.75 10.39
C THR A 99 15.86 9.99 11.18
N VAL A 100 16.07 8.70 10.91
CA VAL A 100 17.02 7.85 11.65
C VAL A 100 18.36 7.67 10.91
N ASP A 101 18.50 8.17 9.68
CA ASP A 101 19.80 8.35 9.03
C ASP A 101 20.26 9.82 9.19
N PRO A 102 21.02 10.18 10.23
CA PRO A 102 21.87 11.36 10.17
C PRO A 102 22.98 11.08 9.17
N GLN A 103 23.10 11.93 8.15
CA GLN A 103 24.35 12.08 7.41
C GLN A 103 25.50 12.42 8.35
#